data_AF-A0A5J4VE33-F1
#
_entry.id   AF-A0A5J4VE33-F1
#
_cell.length_a   1.000
_cell.length_b   1.000
_cell.length_c   1.000
_cell.angle_alpha   90.00
_cell.angle_beta   90.00
_cell.angle_gamma   90.00
#
_symmetry.space_group_name_H-M   'P 1'
#
loop_
_entity.id
_entity.type
_entity.pdbx_description
1 polymer ?
#
loop_
_entity_poly.entity_id
_entity_poly.type
_entity_poly.pdbx_seq_one_letter_code
_entity_poly.pdbx_strand_id
1 'polypeptide(L)'
;MEINGQIIERQSTSSSHFVMSNNENFTIGSYSGFGIMIIDKINETTIAEHEADKTQAIADQFHIVINSVIDTLSDRITELNQQVRQLVPRAVPNDKEKTYILKVEEVNEDEQLEEQQEDHITIRIRRINKKDLRPAKIERYRRESLLFADNLPIAITINEKINENLQSRQDVKIRSTRYTFPQTQLNFIIDIIQAVINTERAH
;
A
#
# COMPACT_ATOMS: atom_id res chain seq x y z
N MET A 1 -64.56 -25.35 -56.85
CA MET A 1 -64.00 -24.07 -56.41
C MET A 1 -64.45 -23.87 -54.98
N GLU A 2 -63.70 -24.47 -54.05
CA GLU A 2 -63.82 -24.27 -52.61
C GLU A 2 -62.38 -24.36 -52.09
N ILE A 3 -61.86 -23.26 -51.57
CA ILE A 3 -60.53 -23.19 -50.96
C ILE A 3 -60.79 -23.12 -49.46
N ASN A 4 -60.46 -24.20 -48.76
CA ASN A 4 -60.36 -24.23 -47.30
C ASN A 4 -59.13 -23.42 -46.88
N GLY A 5 -59.35 -22.28 -46.22
CA GLY A 5 -58.32 -21.43 -45.64
C GLY A 5 -58.65 -21.10 -44.19
N GLN A 6 -57.77 -21.50 -43.27
CA GLN A 6 -57.79 -21.13 -41.85
C GLN A 6 -57.67 -19.61 -41.68
N ILE A 7 -58.48 -19.03 -40.78
CA ILE A 7 -58.14 -17.80 -40.07
C ILE A 7 -58.31 -18.05 -38.58
N ILE A 8 -57.20 -17.90 -37.86
CA ILE A 8 -57.10 -17.88 -36.40
C ILE A 8 -57.48 -16.47 -35.97
N GLU A 9 -58.64 -16.28 -35.34
CA GLU A 9 -58.89 -15.06 -34.57
C GLU A 9 -58.55 -15.32 -33.10
N ARG A 10 -57.53 -14.60 -32.62
CA ARG A 10 -57.16 -14.54 -31.21
C ARG A 10 -58.28 -13.83 -30.45
N GLN A 11 -58.78 -14.45 -29.39
CA GLN A 11 -59.60 -13.78 -28.40
C GLN A 11 -58.79 -12.67 -27.72
N SER A 12 -59.09 -11.40 -28.04
CA SER A 12 -58.64 -10.26 -27.26
C SER A 12 -59.61 -10.03 -26.11
N THR A 13 -59.38 -10.70 -24.98
CA THR A 13 -60.05 -10.33 -23.72
C THR A 13 -59.37 -9.09 -23.16
N SER A 14 -59.85 -7.90 -23.54
CA SER A 14 -59.53 -6.67 -22.82
C SER A 14 -60.33 -6.69 -21.52
N SER A 15 -59.71 -7.19 -20.44
CA SER A 15 -60.31 -7.14 -19.10
C SER A 15 -60.27 -5.70 -18.60
N SER A 16 -61.33 -4.94 -18.87
CA SER A 16 -61.60 -3.71 -18.11
C SER A 16 -62.05 -4.12 -16.71
N HIS A 17 -61.17 -3.95 -15.72
CA HIS A 17 -61.53 -4.06 -14.32
C HIS A 17 -62.49 -2.91 -13.96
N PHE A 18 -63.79 -3.21 -13.91
CA PHE A 18 -64.81 -2.29 -13.43
C PHE A 18 -64.89 -2.41 -11.90
N VAL A 19 -64.42 -1.39 -11.19
CA VAL A 19 -64.56 -1.34 -9.72
C VAL A 19 -65.93 -0.75 -9.40
N MET A 20 -66.87 -1.58 -8.92
CA MET A 20 -68.10 -1.09 -8.30
C MET A 20 -67.76 -0.52 -6.91
N SER A 21 -67.94 0.78 -6.74
CA SER A 21 -67.84 1.45 -5.44
C SER A 21 -69.18 1.34 -4.71
N ASN A 22 -69.16 0.76 -3.51
CA ASN A 22 -70.25 0.93 -2.56
C ASN A 22 -70.27 2.42 -2.18
N ASN A 23 -71.41 3.09 -2.36
CA ASN A 23 -71.57 4.52 -2.11
C ASN A 23 -71.33 4.86 -0.62
N GLU A 24 -70.07 5.05 -0.25
CA GLU A 24 -69.67 5.85 0.90
C GLU A 24 -69.57 7.30 0.42
N ASN A 25 -70.36 8.20 1.01
CA ASN A 25 -70.32 9.63 0.72
C ASN A 25 -68.93 10.19 1.09
N PHE A 26 -68.00 10.19 0.15
CA PHE A 26 -66.68 10.76 0.34
C PHE A 26 -66.77 12.29 0.20
N THR A 27 -66.44 13.01 1.28
CA THR A 27 -66.58 14.47 1.30
C THR A 27 -65.52 15.13 0.41
N ILE A 28 -65.82 16.30 -0.16
CA ILE A 28 -64.88 17.08 -0.99
C ILE A 28 -63.53 17.30 -0.26
N GLY A 29 -63.57 17.46 1.07
CA GLY A 29 -62.37 17.58 1.92
C GLY A 29 -61.47 16.33 1.90
N SER A 30 -62.07 15.14 1.76
CA SER A 30 -61.36 13.87 1.67
C SER A 30 -60.67 13.71 0.30
N TYR A 31 -61.29 14.18 -0.80
CA TYR A 31 -60.66 14.21 -2.13
C TYR A 31 -59.48 15.17 -2.19
N SER A 32 -59.62 16.37 -1.60
CA SER A 32 -58.50 17.32 -1.51
C SER A 32 -57.35 16.78 -0.67
N GLY A 33 -57.64 16.09 0.44
CA GLY A 33 -56.60 15.47 1.28
C GLY A 33 -55.83 14.38 0.55
N PHE A 34 -56.51 13.56 -0.24
CA PHE A 34 -55.88 12.53 -1.07
C PHE A 34 -54.97 13.13 -2.16
N GLY A 35 -55.41 14.22 -2.79
CA GLY A 35 -54.59 14.96 -3.75
C GLY A 35 -53.31 15.52 -3.14
N ILE A 36 -53.40 16.09 -1.92
CA ILE A 36 -52.22 16.59 -1.18
C ILE A 36 -51.24 15.45 -0.89
N MET A 37 -51.72 14.30 -0.40
CA MET A 37 -50.86 13.15 -0.12
C MET A 37 -50.11 12.63 -1.36
N ILE A 38 -50.77 12.61 -2.52
CA ILE A 38 -50.14 12.18 -3.78
C ILE A 38 -49.04 13.16 -4.19
N ILE A 39 -49.32 14.46 -4.14
CA ILE A 39 -48.34 15.50 -4.50
C ILE A 39 -47.13 15.45 -3.57
N ASP A 40 -47.35 15.31 -2.27
CA ASP A 40 -46.28 15.19 -1.29
C ASP A 40 -45.42 13.94 -1.55
N LYS A 41 -46.05 12.81 -1.87
CA LYS A 41 -45.33 11.57 -2.17
C LYS A 41 -44.49 11.67 -3.44
N ILE A 42 -45.02 12.30 -4.49
CA ILE A 42 -44.29 12.53 -5.75
C ILE A 42 -43.09 13.46 -5.53
N ASN A 43 -43.26 14.51 -4.73
CA ASN A 43 -42.17 15.42 -4.40
C ASN A 43 -41.08 14.71 -3.58
N GLU A 44 -41.46 13.89 -2.62
CA GLU A 44 -40.53 13.08 -1.82
C GLU A 44 -39.72 12.12 -2.71
N THR A 45 -40.37 11.39 -3.62
CA THR A 45 -39.67 10.47 -4.54
C THR A 45 -38.76 11.22 -5.51
N THR A 46 -39.21 12.36 -6.05
CA THR A 46 -38.42 13.17 -6.98
C THR A 46 -37.14 13.69 -6.33
N ILE A 47 -37.23 14.15 -5.07
CA ILE A 47 -36.05 14.61 -4.31
C ILE A 47 -35.10 13.45 -4.04
N ALA A 48 -35.63 12.29 -3.63
CA ALA A 48 -34.81 11.11 -3.33
C ALA A 48 -34.06 10.58 -4.57
N GLU A 49 -34.71 10.52 -5.73
CA GLU A 49 -34.09 10.11 -7.00
C GLU A 49 -32.99 11.10 -7.41
N HIS A 50 -33.26 12.40 -7.35
CA HIS A 50 -32.28 13.42 -7.71
C HIS A 50 -31.03 13.43 -6.80
N GLU A 51 -31.19 13.22 -5.49
CA GLU A 51 -30.06 13.11 -4.57
C GLU A 51 -29.28 11.79 -4.76
N ALA A 52 -29.96 10.69 -5.10
CA ALA A 52 -29.31 9.44 -5.46
C ALA A 52 -28.47 9.58 -6.75
N ASP A 53 -29.02 10.22 -7.79
CA ASP A 53 -28.33 10.48 -9.05
C ASP A 53 -27.08 11.34 -8.86
N LYS A 54 -27.17 12.42 -8.06
CA LYS A 54 -25.99 13.23 -7.70
C LYS A 54 -24.94 12.41 -6.97
N THR A 55 -25.36 11.58 -6.02
CA THR A 55 -24.44 10.74 -5.25
C THR A 55 -23.73 9.73 -6.17
N GLN A 56 -24.48 9.14 -7.11
CA GLN A 56 -23.92 8.22 -8.10
C GLN A 56 -22.94 8.92 -9.05
N ALA A 57 -23.31 10.08 -9.59
CA ALA A 57 -22.44 10.86 -10.47
C ALA A 57 -21.12 11.28 -9.79
N ILE A 58 -21.18 11.66 -8.52
CA ILE A 58 -20.01 11.98 -7.71
C ILE A 58 -19.13 10.72 -7.52
N ALA A 59 -19.72 9.56 -7.22
CA ALA A 59 -18.98 8.31 -7.06
C ALA A 59 -18.27 7.88 -8.36
N ASP A 60 -18.96 7.99 -9.50
CA ASP A 60 -18.40 7.67 -10.81
C ASP A 60 -17.21 8.59 -11.14
N GLN A 61 -17.33 9.89 -10.82
CA GLN A 61 -16.24 10.84 -11.01
C GLN A 61 -15.03 10.52 -10.11
N PHE A 62 -15.25 10.12 -8.85
CA PHE A 62 -14.17 9.65 -7.99
C PHE A 62 -13.47 8.43 -8.56
N HIS A 63 -14.21 7.43 -9.05
CA HIS A 63 -13.62 6.25 -9.67
C HIS A 63 -12.78 6.59 -10.90
N ILE A 64 -13.26 7.48 -11.78
CA ILE A 64 -12.51 7.93 -12.96
C ILE A 64 -11.20 8.59 -12.54
N VAL A 65 -11.24 9.51 -11.56
CA VAL A 65 -10.04 10.21 -11.09
C VAL A 65 -9.06 9.22 -10.47
N ILE A 66 -9.52 8.35 -9.56
CA ILE A 66 -8.69 7.33 -8.90
C ILE A 66 -8.01 6.43 -9.93
N ASN A 67 -8.76 5.91 -10.89
CA ASN A 67 -8.20 5.04 -11.93
C ASN A 67 -7.15 5.77 -12.76
N SER A 68 -7.41 7.03 -13.17
CA SER A 68 -6.42 7.80 -13.93
C SER A 68 -5.13 8.06 -13.15
N VAL A 69 -5.24 8.28 -11.83
CA VAL A 69 -4.08 8.48 -10.95
C VAL A 69 -3.32 7.17 -10.79
N ILE A 70 -4.02 6.05 -10.60
CA ILE A 70 -3.42 4.71 -10.53
C ILE A 70 -2.66 4.40 -11.81
N ASP A 71 -3.27 4.64 -12.97
CA ASP A 71 -2.64 4.37 -14.27
C ASP A 71 -1.40 5.24 -14.47
N THR A 72 -1.51 6.55 -14.18
CA THR A 72 -0.38 7.50 -14.30
C THR A 72 0.79 7.11 -13.40
N LEU A 73 0.51 6.70 -12.15
CA LEU A 73 1.53 6.27 -11.21
C LEU A 73 2.14 4.93 -11.62
N SER A 74 1.33 3.99 -12.10
CA SER A 74 1.77 2.69 -12.61
C SER A 74 2.72 2.83 -13.80
N ASP A 75 2.37 3.71 -14.75
CA ASP A 75 3.22 4.03 -15.90
C ASP A 75 4.53 4.65 -15.46
N ARG A 76 4.49 5.59 -14.50
CA ARG A 76 5.70 6.23 -13.97
C ARG A 76 6.60 5.25 -13.24
N ILE A 77 6.04 4.33 -12.46
CA ILE A 77 6.79 3.25 -11.79
C ILE A 77 7.46 2.35 -12.82
N THR A 78 6.72 1.97 -13.86
CA THR A 78 7.24 1.13 -14.95
C THR A 78 8.40 1.81 -15.68
N GLU A 79 8.26 3.09 -16.01
CA GLU A 79 9.29 3.90 -16.64
C GLU A 79 10.55 4.00 -15.75
N LEU A 80 10.38 4.33 -14.46
CA LEU A 80 11.49 4.44 -13.51
C LEU A 80 12.21 3.11 -13.33
N ASN A 81 11.47 2.00 -13.20
CA ASN A 81 12.05 0.67 -13.10
C ASN A 81 12.85 0.30 -14.35
N GLN A 82 12.36 0.68 -15.54
CA GLN A 82 13.07 0.46 -16.79
C GLN A 82 14.35 1.30 -16.86
N GLN A 83 14.32 2.57 -16.41
CA GLN A 83 15.52 3.41 -16.31
C GLN A 83 16.55 2.80 -15.35
N VAL A 84 16.12 2.35 -14.17
CA VAL A 84 17.00 1.69 -13.18
C VAL A 84 17.66 0.45 -13.76
N ARG A 85 16.94 -0.39 -14.51
CA ARG A 85 17.49 -1.58 -15.16
C ARG A 85 18.55 -1.28 -16.22
N GLN A 86 18.48 -0.10 -16.85
CA GLN A 86 19.45 0.35 -17.85
C GLN A 86 20.67 1.01 -17.22
N LEU A 87 20.63 1.36 -15.94
CA LEU A 87 21.81 1.83 -15.23
C LEU A 87 22.78 0.66 -15.08
N VAL A 88 23.92 0.78 -15.74
CA VAL A 88 25.06 -0.09 -15.45
C VAL A 88 25.37 0.09 -13.96
N PRO A 89 25.47 -0.99 -13.16
CA PRO A 89 25.95 -0.90 -11.79
C PRO A 89 27.24 -0.09 -11.83
N ARG A 90 27.29 1.05 -11.13
CA ARG A 90 28.52 1.83 -11.07
C ARG A 90 29.57 0.92 -10.44
N ALA A 91 30.50 0.43 -11.25
CA ALA A 91 31.79 0.00 -10.76
C ALA A 91 32.34 1.20 -9.96
N VAL A 92 32.72 0.90 -8.74
CA VAL A 92 33.22 1.90 -7.82
C VAL A 92 34.47 2.53 -8.46
N PRO A 93 34.68 3.85 -8.37
CA PRO A 93 35.95 4.43 -8.79
C PRO A 93 37.12 3.69 -8.12
N ASN A 94 38.09 3.19 -8.90
CA ASN A 94 39.17 2.31 -8.43
C ASN A 94 39.90 2.83 -7.17
N ASP A 95 39.97 4.14 -6.97
CA ASP A 95 40.59 4.81 -5.81
C ASP A 95 39.76 4.69 -4.52
N LYS A 96 38.53 4.15 -4.62
CA LYS A 96 37.55 4.14 -3.53
C LYS A 96 37.04 2.73 -3.18
N GLU A 97 37.33 1.69 -3.97
CA GLU A 97 36.82 0.31 -3.80
C GLU A 97 37.05 -0.35 -2.44
N LYS A 98 37.99 0.14 -1.63
CA LYS A 98 38.38 -0.52 -0.36
C LYS A 98 38.45 0.45 0.81
N THR A 99 37.86 1.63 0.69
CA THR A 99 38.00 2.70 1.67
C THR A 99 36.89 2.69 2.72
N TYR A 100 35.99 1.71 2.78
CA TYR A 100 34.89 1.73 3.75
C TYR A 100 34.95 0.59 4.75
N ILE A 101 34.53 0.91 5.97
CA ILE A 101 34.33 -0.01 7.08
C ILE A 101 32.83 -0.15 7.31
N LEU A 102 32.30 -1.37 7.44
CA LEU A 102 31.05 -1.62 8.14
C LEU A 102 31.33 -1.83 9.60
N LYS A 103 30.45 -1.30 10.44
CA LYS A 103 30.33 -1.76 11.81
C LYS A 103 28.87 -1.89 12.23
N VAL A 104 28.62 -2.89 13.06
CA VAL A 104 27.36 -3.07 13.77
C VAL A 104 27.62 -2.73 15.22
N GLU A 105 26.86 -1.81 15.78
CA GLU A 105 26.96 -1.39 17.18
C GLU A 105 25.58 -1.45 17.83
N GLU A 106 25.54 -1.76 19.12
CA GLU A 106 24.33 -1.58 19.91
C GLU A 106 24.05 -0.08 20.11
N VAL A 107 22.78 0.30 20.12
CA VAL A 107 22.36 1.68 20.37
C VAL A 107 22.07 1.83 21.86
N ASN A 108 22.92 2.59 22.55
CA ASN A 108 22.74 2.93 23.97
C ASN A 108 21.36 3.52 24.25
N GLU A 109 20.83 3.26 25.45
CA GLU A 109 19.54 3.73 25.99
C GLU A 109 19.27 5.22 25.73
N ASP A 110 20.27 6.08 25.91
CA ASP A 110 20.16 7.53 25.71
C ASP A 110 19.94 7.98 24.24
N GLU A 111 20.27 7.14 23.27
CA GLU A 111 20.09 7.40 21.82
C GLU A 111 18.85 6.72 21.24
N GLN A 112 18.03 6.10 22.10
CA GLN A 112 16.84 5.38 21.69
C GLN A 112 15.67 6.35 21.55
N LEU A 113 14.96 6.24 20.42
CA LEU A 113 13.88 7.15 20.06
C LEU A 113 12.51 6.69 20.61
N GLU A 114 12.45 5.53 21.28
CA GLU A 114 11.21 4.89 21.76
C GLU A 114 11.50 4.09 23.04
N GLU A 115 10.51 3.95 23.92
CA GLU A 115 10.54 3.03 25.07
C GLU A 115 10.76 1.59 24.57
N GLN A 116 11.86 0.96 24.96
CA GLN A 116 12.08 -0.45 24.67
C GLN A 116 11.06 -1.29 25.45
N GLN A 117 10.49 -2.29 24.77
CA GLN A 117 9.97 -3.45 25.50
C GLN A 117 11.16 -4.10 26.22
N GLU A 118 10.95 -4.56 27.46
CA GLU A 118 11.98 -4.96 28.44
C GLU A 118 12.98 -6.03 27.93
N ASP A 119 12.72 -6.66 26.77
CA ASP A 119 13.52 -7.72 26.15
C ASP A 119 14.00 -7.41 24.71
N HIS A 120 13.91 -6.18 24.24
CA HIS A 120 14.29 -5.80 22.86
C HIS A 120 15.64 -5.08 22.81
N ILE A 121 16.47 -5.45 21.83
CA ILE A 121 17.74 -4.77 21.53
C ILE A 121 17.61 -3.96 20.25
N THR A 122 18.30 -2.81 20.19
CA THR A 122 18.44 -2.03 18.96
C THR A 122 19.90 -2.01 18.52
N ILE A 123 20.18 -2.52 17.32
CA ILE A 123 21.49 -2.40 16.68
C ILE A 123 21.45 -1.34 15.58
N ARG A 124 22.59 -0.73 15.32
CA ARG A 124 22.80 0.24 14.24
C ARG A 124 23.93 -0.22 13.34
N ILE A 125 23.65 -0.27 12.05
CA ILE A 125 24.62 -0.65 11.02
C ILE A 125 25.16 0.61 10.37
N ARG A 126 26.46 0.84 10.47
CA ARG A 126 27.11 2.03 9.94
C ARG A 126 28.16 1.67 8.93
N ARG A 127 28.14 2.41 7.82
CA ARG A 127 29.22 2.44 6.84
C ARG A 127 30.03 3.71 7.05
N ILE A 128 31.34 3.58 7.26
CA ILE A 128 32.24 4.68 7.62
C ILE A 128 33.39 4.73 6.62
N ASN A 129 33.67 5.92 6.09
CA ASN A 129 34.83 6.14 5.23
C ASN A 129 36.12 6.09 6.06
N LYS A 130 37.02 5.19 5.69
CA LYS A 130 38.34 4.92 6.27
C LYS A 130 39.36 6.01 5.97
N LYS A 131 39.18 6.80 4.90
CA LYS A 131 40.18 7.78 4.42
C LYS A 131 40.63 8.74 5.53
N ASP A 132 39.70 9.19 6.34
CA ASP A 132 39.94 10.19 7.39
C ASP A 132 39.96 9.59 8.81
N LEU A 133 39.95 8.25 8.92
CA LEU A 133 39.99 7.55 10.19
C LEU A 133 41.43 7.27 10.62
N ARG A 134 41.80 7.74 11.82
CA ARG A 134 43.08 7.38 12.46
C ARG A 134 43.11 5.87 12.75
N PRO A 135 44.28 5.19 12.62
CA PRO A 135 44.40 3.75 12.92
C PRO A 135 43.87 3.35 14.29
N ALA A 136 44.14 4.14 15.33
CA ALA A 136 43.62 3.88 16.68
C ALA A 136 42.07 3.85 16.74
N LYS A 137 41.39 4.65 15.92
CA LYS A 137 39.92 4.69 15.84
C LYS A 137 39.37 3.48 15.07
N ILE A 138 40.10 3.01 14.06
CA ILE A 138 39.77 1.78 13.33
C ILE A 138 39.87 0.56 14.27
N GLU A 139 40.96 0.46 15.03
CA GLU A 139 41.15 -0.62 16.00
C GLU A 139 40.16 -0.56 17.16
N ARG A 140 39.74 0.66 17.54
CA ARG A 140 38.62 0.82 18.47
C ARG A 140 37.33 0.22 17.90
N TYR A 141 36.97 0.56 16.66
CA TYR A 141 35.79 -0.04 16.02
C TYR A 141 35.91 -1.56 15.88
N ARG A 142 37.08 -2.09 15.54
CA ARG A 142 37.31 -3.54 15.45
C ARG A 142 37.03 -4.27 16.77
N ARG A 143 37.33 -3.64 17.91
CA ARG A 143 37.17 -4.24 19.25
C ARG A 143 35.78 -4.04 19.85
N GLU A 144 35.16 -2.88 19.63
CA GLU A 144 33.91 -2.50 20.30
C GLU A 144 32.64 -2.86 19.50
N SER A 145 32.76 -3.14 18.20
CA SER A 145 31.58 -3.43 17.37
C SER A 145 31.14 -4.88 17.54
N LEU A 146 29.83 -5.12 17.54
CA LEU A 146 29.22 -6.46 17.47
C LEU A 146 29.64 -7.19 16.20
N LEU A 147 29.81 -6.44 15.11
CA LEU A 147 30.33 -6.94 13.85
C LEU A 147 31.20 -5.87 13.21
N PHE A 148 32.34 -6.28 12.65
CA PHE A 148 33.27 -5.37 11.99
C PHE A 148 33.73 -5.94 10.66
N ALA A 149 33.56 -5.18 9.59
CA ALA A 149 33.99 -5.54 8.25
C ALA A 149 34.81 -4.41 7.63
N ASP A 150 36.10 -4.64 7.40
CA ASP A 150 36.97 -3.71 6.68
C ASP A 150 36.97 -3.99 5.17
N ASN A 151 37.49 -3.04 4.40
CA ASN A 151 37.71 -3.11 2.96
C ASN A 151 36.43 -3.47 2.17
N LEU A 152 35.30 -2.85 2.53
CA LEU A 152 34.05 -3.06 1.81
C LEU A 152 33.99 -2.30 0.47
N PRO A 153 33.39 -2.90 -0.57
CA PRO A 153 33.10 -2.22 -1.83
C PRO A 153 32.09 -1.08 -1.64
N ILE A 154 32.25 -0.01 -2.40
CA ILE A 154 31.40 1.20 -2.30
C ILE A 154 30.04 1.04 -2.96
N ALA A 155 29.97 0.26 -4.05
CA ALA A 155 28.82 0.21 -4.93
C ALA A 155 27.66 -0.57 -4.33
N ILE A 156 27.92 -1.34 -3.28
CA ILE A 156 26.96 -2.30 -2.78
C ILE A 156 26.25 -1.73 -1.55
N THR A 157 24.94 -1.63 -1.66
CA THR A 157 24.03 -1.26 -0.58
C THR A 157 23.86 -2.47 0.33
N ILE A 158 24.92 -2.87 1.05
CA ILE A 158 24.86 -3.95 2.06
C ILE A 158 23.66 -3.74 3.00
N ASN A 159 23.37 -2.49 3.37
CA ASN A 159 22.20 -2.14 4.16
C ASN A 159 20.86 -2.49 3.48
N GLU A 160 20.76 -2.32 2.16
CA GLU A 160 19.56 -2.66 1.39
C GLU A 160 19.39 -4.18 1.32
N LYS A 161 20.47 -4.93 1.05
CA LYS A 161 20.42 -6.40 1.09
C LYS A 161 20.12 -6.96 2.48
N ILE A 162 20.66 -6.34 3.52
CA ILE A 162 20.29 -6.68 4.92
C ILE A 162 18.80 -6.37 5.15
N ASN A 163 18.31 -5.21 4.69
CA ASN A 163 16.90 -4.86 4.79
C ASN A 163 16.03 -5.90 4.07
N GLU A 164 16.33 -6.27 2.83
CA GLU A 164 15.59 -7.28 2.06
C GLU A 164 15.51 -8.62 2.80
N ASN A 165 16.60 -9.06 3.42
CA ASN A 165 16.65 -10.31 4.18
C ASN A 165 15.86 -10.24 5.51
N LEU A 166 15.74 -9.07 6.11
CA LEU A 166 15.09 -8.88 7.41
C LEU A 166 13.66 -8.33 7.31
N GLN A 167 13.26 -7.77 6.18
CA GLN A 167 11.96 -7.11 5.99
C GLN A 167 10.78 -8.08 6.00
N SER A 168 11.00 -9.35 5.63
CA SER A 168 9.94 -10.38 5.70
C SER A 168 9.61 -10.82 7.13
N ARG A 169 10.40 -10.40 8.13
CA ARG A 169 10.24 -10.79 9.51
C ARG A 169 9.29 -9.84 10.25
N GLN A 170 8.29 -10.39 10.94
CA GLN A 170 7.35 -9.59 11.72
C GLN A 170 7.92 -9.10 13.06
N ASP A 171 8.96 -9.77 13.56
CA ASP A 171 9.61 -9.50 14.86
C ASP A 171 10.78 -8.51 14.77
N VAL A 172 11.06 -7.97 13.57
CA VAL A 172 12.12 -6.99 13.35
C VAL A 172 11.52 -5.66 12.89
N LYS A 173 11.73 -4.61 13.68
CA LYS A 173 11.40 -3.24 13.29
C LYS A 173 12.61 -2.58 12.66
N ILE A 174 12.48 -2.18 11.40
CA ILE A 174 13.54 -1.55 10.62
C ILE A 174 13.30 -0.04 10.53
N ARG A 175 14.29 0.77 10.90
CA ARG A 175 14.29 2.23 10.74
C ARG A 175 15.62 2.72 10.18
N SER A 176 15.67 2.89 8.86
CA SER A 176 16.86 3.31 8.13
C SER A 176 18.04 2.36 8.35
N THR A 177 18.93 2.67 9.30
CA THR A 177 20.09 1.83 9.66
C THR A 177 19.98 1.19 11.05
N ARG A 178 18.84 1.39 11.72
CA ARG A 178 18.54 0.81 13.03
C ARG A 178 17.58 -0.38 12.87
N TYR A 179 17.86 -1.44 13.61
CA TYR A 179 17.09 -2.67 13.62
C TYR A 179 16.78 -3.02 15.08
N THR A 180 15.50 -3.14 15.40
CA THR A 180 15.02 -3.44 16.75
C THR A 180 14.30 -4.78 16.76
N PHE A 181 14.68 -5.69 17.64
CA PHE A 181 14.18 -7.06 17.70
C PHE A 181 14.42 -7.68 19.09
N PRO A 182 13.83 -8.84 19.43
CA PRO A 182 14.06 -9.49 20.72
C PRO A 182 15.54 -9.86 20.93
N GLN A 183 16.11 -9.53 22.10
CA GLN A 183 17.54 -9.71 22.40
C GLN A 183 18.01 -11.16 22.23
N THR A 184 17.12 -12.12 22.47
CA THR A 184 17.37 -13.56 22.27
C THR A 184 17.77 -13.92 20.83
N GLN A 185 17.42 -13.09 19.84
CA GLN A 185 17.70 -13.31 18.43
C GLN A 185 18.99 -12.64 17.95
N LEU A 186 19.72 -11.94 18.82
CA LEU A 186 20.90 -11.15 18.44
C LEU A 186 21.90 -11.95 17.59
N ASN A 187 22.31 -13.13 18.06
CA ASN A 187 23.29 -13.94 17.34
C ASN A 187 22.79 -14.35 15.95
N PHE A 188 21.51 -14.74 15.85
CA PHE A 188 20.90 -15.13 14.58
C PHE A 188 20.85 -13.95 13.59
N ILE A 189 20.49 -12.76 14.05
CA ILE A 189 20.47 -11.55 13.21
C ILE A 189 21.90 -11.16 12.78
N ILE A 190 22.89 -11.28 13.68
CA ILE A 190 24.30 -11.04 13.35
C ILE A 190 24.78 -12.04 12.29
N ASP A 191 24.39 -13.32 12.37
CA ASP A 191 24.75 -14.33 11.38
C ASP A 191 24.18 -14.01 9.98
N ILE A 192 22.92 -13.55 9.90
CA ILE A 192 22.33 -13.07 8.64
C ILE A 192 23.15 -11.92 8.06
N ILE A 193 23.45 -10.91 8.89
CA ILE A 193 24.21 -9.73 8.45
C ILE A 193 25.61 -10.17 7.96
N GLN A 194 26.26 -11.08 8.68
CA GLN A 194 27.57 -11.61 8.32
C GLN A 194 27.54 -12.42 7.03
N ALA A 195 26.49 -13.21 6.79
CA ALA A 195 26.30 -13.96 5.55
C ALA A 195 26.12 -13.03 4.35
N VAL A 196 25.32 -11.97 4.49
CA VAL A 196 25.17 -10.93 3.46
C VAL A 196 26.54 -10.31 3.16
N ILE A 197 27.28 -9.85 4.18
CA ILE A 197 28.61 -9.26 4.00
C ILE A 197 29.57 -10.21 3.28
N ASN A 198 29.58 -11.49 3.64
CA ASN A 198 30.48 -12.48 3.03
C ASN A 198 30.13 -12.74 1.56
N THR A 199 28.84 -12.78 1.23
CA THR A 199 28.35 -12.93 -0.15
C THR A 199 28.79 -11.73 -0.98
N GLU A 200 28.62 -10.52 -0.45
CA GLU A 200 29.03 -9.28 -1.12
C GLU A 200 30.55 -9.11 -1.27
N ARG A 201 31.35 -9.83 -0.48
CA ARG A 201 32.81 -9.84 -0.60
C ARG A 201 33.33 -10.85 -1.61
N ALA A 202 32.53 -11.88 -1.94
CA ALA A 202 32.91 -12.93 -2.86
C ALA A 202 32.62 -12.59 -4.34
N HIS A 203 31.83 -11.53 -4.57
CA HIS A 203 31.53 -10.94 -5.87
C HIS A 203 32.49 -9.79 -6.20
#